data_AF-A0A2N2KC78-F1
#
_entry.id   AF-A0A2N2KC78-F1
#
_cell.length_a   1.000
_cell.length_b   1.000
_cell.length_c   1.000
_cell.angle_alpha   90.00
_cell.angle_beta   90.00
_cell.angle_gamma   90.00
#
_symmetry.space_group_name_H-M   'P 1'
#
loop_
_entity.id
_entity.type
_entity.pdbx_description
1 polymer ?
#
loop_
_entity_poly.entity_id
_entity_poly.type
_entity_poly.pdbx_seq_one_letter_code
_entity_poly.pdbx_strand_id
1 'polypeptide(L)'
;MRSRLRRGLICAAMIAVEALAGGCDYARMTNDEAVDRYEMEFPPMPQDLVPLGEGVHPLPTEPGAIENPLGAGREVLAAGKQAYDFYCRQCHGQGGDGRGTVGQSFAPLPTDLRSGYVQKQPDGQIFERVGKGYKRHPPLAYTVSIKDRWAVVSYIRSMKNPE
;
A
#
# COMPACT_ATOMS: atom_id res chain seq x y z
N MET A 1 -19.15 38.45 -48.55
CA MET A 1 -18.95 37.01 -48.84
C MET A 1 -17.74 36.41 -48.11
N ARG A 2 -16.55 37.04 -48.14
CA ARG A 2 -15.31 36.53 -47.51
C ARG A 2 -15.37 36.32 -45.98
N SER A 3 -16.14 37.14 -45.24
CA SER A 3 -16.24 37.04 -43.77
C SER A 3 -17.07 35.84 -43.30
N ARG A 4 -18.10 35.45 -44.05
CA ARG A 4 -18.92 34.26 -43.75
C ARG A 4 -18.15 32.97 -44.03
N LEU A 5 -17.36 32.95 -45.11
CA LEU A 5 -16.49 31.81 -45.45
C LEU A 5 -15.37 31.62 -44.41
N ARG A 6 -14.75 32.73 -43.95
CA ARG A 6 -13.73 32.69 -42.89
C ARG A 6 -14.28 32.22 -41.55
N ARG A 7 -15.49 32.63 -41.17
CA ARG A 7 -16.16 32.14 -39.94
C ARG A 7 -16.52 30.65 -40.04
N GLY A 8 -16.99 30.20 -41.21
CA GLY A 8 -17.27 28.79 -41.46
C GLY A 8 -16.03 27.90 -41.33
N LEU A 9 -14.89 28.34 -41.88
CA LEU A 9 -13.61 27.63 -41.77
C LEU A 9 -13.10 27.56 -40.33
N ILE A 10 -13.26 28.63 -39.54
CA ILE A 10 -12.87 28.63 -38.13
C ILE A 10 -13.75 27.66 -37.32
N CYS A 11 -15.07 27.65 -37.53
CA CYS A 11 -15.94 26.69 -36.86
C CYS A 11 -15.61 25.24 -37.24
N ALA A 12 -15.35 24.95 -38.52
CA ALA A 12 -14.96 23.62 -38.96
C ALA A 12 -13.62 23.18 -38.35
N ALA A 13 -12.65 24.09 -38.23
CA ALA A 13 -11.38 23.81 -37.58
C ALA A 13 -11.54 23.54 -36.07
N MET A 14 -12.40 24.28 -35.36
CA MET A 14 -12.65 24.03 -33.94
C MET A 14 -13.33 22.67 -33.71
N ILE A 15 -14.33 22.31 -34.53
CA ILE A 15 -14.98 20.99 -34.47
C ILE A 15 -13.98 19.87 -34.75
N ALA A 16 -13.07 20.06 -35.72
CA ALA A 16 -12.03 19.08 -36.01
C ALA A 16 -11.02 18.94 -34.85
N VAL A 17 -10.66 20.02 -34.17
CA VAL A 17 -9.77 19.99 -33.00
C VAL A 17 -10.43 19.26 -31.82
N GLU A 18 -11.72 19.52 -31.55
CA GLU A 18 -12.47 18.81 -30.51
C GLU A 18 -12.60 17.30 -30.83
N ALA A 19 -12.89 16.95 -32.08
CA ALA A 19 -12.96 15.56 -32.52
C ALA A 19 -11.60 14.83 -32.41
N LEU A 20 -10.49 15.52 -32.69
CA LEU A 20 -9.14 14.96 -32.55
C LEU A 20 -8.69 14.86 -31.08
N ALA A 21 -9.14 15.79 -30.21
CA ALA A 21 -8.83 15.77 -28.79
C ALA A 21 -9.63 14.71 -28.01
N GLY A 22 -10.83 14.34 -28.47
CA GLY A 22 -11.67 13.31 -27.85
C GLY A 22 -11.15 11.87 -28.01
N GLY A 23 -10.21 11.62 -28.92
CA GLY A 23 -9.63 10.29 -29.18
C GLY A 23 -8.55 9.85 -28.19
N CYS A 24 -8.11 10.71 -27.27
CA CYS A 24 -7.01 10.42 -26.35
C CYS A 24 -7.40 9.64 -25.09
N ASP A 25 -8.68 9.25 -24.94
CA ASP A 25 -9.15 8.56 -23.72
C ASP A 25 -8.91 7.04 -23.75
N TYR A 26 -8.55 6.48 -24.91
CA TYR A 26 -8.22 5.06 -25.07
C TYR A 26 -6.99 4.62 -24.25
N ALA A 27 -6.15 5.57 -23.79
CA ALA A 27 -4.99 5.28 -22.94
C ALA A 27 -5.27 5.38 -21.44
N ARG A 28 -6.50 5.66 -21.01
CA ARG A 28 -6.86 5.52 -19.59
C ARG A 28 -7.21 4.06 -19.32
N MET A 29 -6.44 3.44 -18.42
CA MET A 29 -6.69 2.10 -17.85
C MET A 29 -8.03 2.00 -17.07
N THR A 30 -8.96 2.93 -17.26
CA THR A 30 -10.27 2.97 -16.64
C THR A 30 -11.35 2.28 -17.48
N ASN A 31 -11.06 1.92 -18.74
CA ASN A 31 -12.04 1.30 -19.64
C ASN A 31 -11.33 0.30 -20.58
N ASP A 32 -10.87 -0.81 -20.02
CA ASP A 32 -10.28 -1.94 -20.74
C ASP A 32 -11.12 -3.19 -20.42
N GLU A 33 -11.32 -4.08 -21.39
CA GLU A 33 -12.02 -5.37 -21.22
C GLU A 33 -11.41 -6.20 -20.08
N ALA A 34 -10.11 -6.02 -19.81
CA ALA A 34 -9.44 -6.62 -18.67
C ALA A 34 -9.92 -6.08 -17.31
N VAL A 35 -10.39 -4.83 -17.23
CA VAL A 35 -10.93 -4.20 -16.01
C VAL A 35 -12.40 -4.55 -15.82
N ASP A 36 -13.21 -4.48 -16.88
CA ASP A 36 -14.65 -4.75 -16.86
C ASP A 36 -14.99 -6.17 -16.33
N ARG A 37 -14.11 -7.15 -16.60
CA ARG A 37 -14.28 -8.52 -16.07
C ARG A 37 -14.24 -8.62 -14.55
N TYR A 38 -13.63 -7.66 -13.86
CA TYR A 38 -13.56 -7.64 -12.39
C TYR A 38 -14.59 -6.70 -11.76
N GLU A 39 -15.43 -6.01 -12.56
CA GLU A 39 -16.57 -5.22 -12.08
C GLU A 39 -17.81 -6.06 -11.75
N MET A 40 -17.65 -7.38 -11.60
CA MET A 40 -18.72 -8.21 -11.05
C MET A 40 -18.90 -7.89 -9.56
N GLU A 41 -20.14 -7.61 -9.14
CA GLU A 41 -20.49 -7.55 -7.72
C GLU A 41 -20.11 -8.89 -7.08
N PHE A 42 -19.23 -8.83 -6.07
CA PHE A 42 -18.92 -10.02 -5.29
C PHE A 42 -20.22 -10.53 -4.65
N PRO A 43 -20.48 -11.85 -4.70
CA PRO A 43 -21.63 -12.40 -4.01
C PRO A 43 -21.55 -12.04 -2.52
N PRO A 44 -22.68 -11.71 -1.88
CA PRO A 44 -22.67 -11.41 -0.46
C PRO A 44 -22.12 -12.61 0.30
N MET A 45 -21.20 -12.35 1.23
CA MET A 45 -20.68 -13.38 2.12
C MET A 45 -21.84 -14.04 2.87
N PRO A 46 -21.99 -15.37 2.82
CA PRO A 46 -23.02 -16.08 3.56
C PRO A 46 -22.90 -15.81 5.07
N GLN A 47 -24.04 -15.54 5.72
CA GLN A 47 -24.08 -15.05 7.11
C GLN A 47 -23.62 -16.07 8.16
N ASP A 48 -23.67 -17.37 7.83
CA ASP A 48 -23.37 -18.47 8.75
C ASP A 48 -22.00 -19.12 8.52
N LEU A 49 -21.13 -18.48 7.73
CA LEU A 49 -19.76 -18.96 7.54
C LEU A 49 -18.85 -18.43 8.65
N VAL A 50 -18.33 -19.35 9.47
CA VAL A 50 -17.16 -19.09 10.30
C VAL A 50 -15.92 -19.21 9.43
N PRO A 51 -15.06 -18.17 9.31
CA PRO A 51 -13.82 -18.27 8.55
C PRO A 51 -12.95 -19.40 9.11
N LEU A 52 -12.73 -20.45 8.32
CA LEU A 52 -11.74 -21.48 8.59
C LEU A 52 -10.36 -20.94 8.19
N GLY A 53 -9.80 -20.06 9.03
CA GLY A 53 -8.49 -19.46 8.81
C GLY A 53 -8.34 -18.07 9.43
N GLU A 54 -7.12 -17.53 9.37
CA GLU A 54 -6.79 -16.19 9.87
C GLU A 54 -7.35 -15.10 8.93
N GLY A 55 -8.68 -14.91 8.95
CA GLY A 55 -9.29 -13.71 8.40
C GLY A 55 -8.75 -12.47 9.10
N VAL A 56 -8.71 -11.33 8.41
CA VAL A 56 -8.42 -10.03 9.05
C VAL A 56 -9.60 -9.66 9.93
N HIS A 57 -9.74 -10.32 11.07
CA HIS A 57 -10.74 -9.97 12.06
C HIS A 57 -10.47 -8.52 12.48
N PRO A 58 -11.51 -7.65 12.52
CA PRO A 58 -11.38 -6.41 13.26
C PRO A 58 -10.94 -6.79 14.66
N LEU A 59 -9.76 -6.31 15.07
CA LEU A 59 -9.27 -6.55 16.41
C LEU A 59 -10.34 -6.04 17.38
N PRO A 60 -10.88 -6.87 18.30
CA PRO A 60 -11.91 -6.45 19.26
C PRO A 60 -11.36 -5.48 20.31
N THR A 61 -10.08 -5.11 20.19
CA THR A 61 -9.31 -4.30 21.12
C THR A 61 -8.57 -3.21 20.36
N GLU A 62 -8.34 -2.09 21.04
CA GLU A 62 -7.44 -1.05 20.56
C GLU A 62 -6.08 -1.68 20.19
N PRO A 63 -5.60 -1.54 18.95
CA PRO A 63 -4.33 -2.12 18.49
C PRO A 63 -3.16 -1.74 19.39
N GLY A 64 -3.23 -0.56 20.01
CA GLY A 64 -2.22 -0.08 20.96
C GLY A 64 -2.08 -0.90 22.24
N ALA A 65 -3.09 -1.71 22.59
CA ALA A 65 -3.07 -2.56 23.78
C ALA A 65 -2.50 -3.97 23.51
N ILE A 66 -2.22 -4.29 22.25
CA ILE A 66 -1.71 -5.62 21.88
C ILE A 66 -0.19 -5.61 21.95
N GLU A 67 0.34 -6.43 22.85
CA GLU A 67 1.76 -6.71 22.96
C GLU A 67 2.18 -7.80 21.98
N ASN A 68 3.45 -7.76 21.55
CA ASN A 68 3.99 -8.76 20.66
C ASN A 68 4.20 -10.11 21.38
N PRO A 69 3.47 -11.18 21.00
CA PRO A 69 3.54 -12.46 21.71
C PRO A 69 4.84 -13.23 21.45
N LEU A 70 5.64 -12.84 20.46
CA LEU A 70 6.90 -13.52 20.11
C LEU A 70 8.10 -12.99 20.89
N GLY A 71 8.00 -11.80 21.50
CA GLY A 71 9.11 -11.14 22.18
C GLY A 71 10.29 -10.80 21.25
N ALA A 72 11.50 -10.73 21.81
CA ALA A 72 12.73 -10.29 21.12
C ALA A 72 13.85 -11.34 21.13
N GLY A 73 13.50 -12.63 21.17
CA GLY A 73 14.48 -13.72 21.09
C GLY A 73 15.29 -13.69 19.80
N ARG A 74 16.51 -14.24 19.83
CA ARG A 74 17.44 -14.22 18.68
C ARG A 74 16.84 -14.87 17.43
N GLU A 75 16.11 -15.96 17.62
CA GLU A 75 15.42 -16.71 16.56
C GLU A 75 14.28 -15.87 15.95
N VAL A 76 13.56 -15.11 16.78
CA VAL A 76 12.49 -14.19 16.33
C VAL A 76 13.08 -13.02 15.55
N LEU A 77 14.20 -12.44 16.01
CA LEU A 77 14.91 -11.39 15.29
C LEU A 77 15.46 -11.89 13.95
N ALA A 78 15.96 -13.12 13.89
CA ALA A 78 16.43 -13.73 12.64
C ALA A 78 15.27 -13.93 11.64
N ALA A 79 14.13 -14.47 12.10
CA ALA A 79 12.93 -14.61 11.28
C ALA A 79 12.39 -13.25 10.83
N GLY A 80 12.36 -12.27 11.73
CA GLY A 80 11.91 -10.90 11.45
C GLY A 80 12.80 -10.21 10.42
N LYS A 81 14.12 -10.39 10.51
CA LYS A 81 15.07 -9.90 9.51
C LYS A 81 14.81 -10.53 8.14
N GLN A 82 14.60 -11.84 8.10
CA GLN A 82 14.34 -12.55 6.84
C GLN A 82 13.04 -12.05 6.19
N ALA A 83 11.95 -11.95 6.94
CA ALA A 83 10.69 -11.40 6.46
C ALA A 83 10.83 -9.92 6.03
N TYR A 84 11.57 -9.11 6.78
CA TYR A 84 11.85 -7.72 6.42
C TYR A 84 12.60 -7.61 5.09
N ASP A 85 13.61 -8.45 4.87
CA ASP A 85 14.39 -8.47 3.64
C ASP A 85 13.52 -8.85 2.42
N PHE A 86 12.51 -9.70 2.61
CA PHE A 86 11.57 -10.09 1.54
C PHE A 86 10.51 -9.04 1.23
N TYR A 87 9.91 -8.43 2.26
CA TYR A 87 8.68 -7.64 2.08
C TYR A 87 8.86 -6.14 2.29
N CYS A 88 9.85 -5.72 3.07
CA CYS A 88 9.93 -4.34 3.57
C CYS A 88 11.12 -3.57 3.00
N ARG A 89 12.27 -4.24 2.84
CA ARG A 89 13.56 -3.64 2.46
C ARG A 89 13.50 -2.82 1.17
N GLN A 90 12.71 -3.25 0.20
CA GLN A 90 12.64 -2.60 -1.12
C GLN A 90 12.09 -1.18 -1.01
N CYS A 91 11.17 -0.94 -0.07
CA CYS A 91 10.60 0.37 0.21
C CYS A 91 11.35 1.10 1.33
N HIS A 92 11.62 0.42 2.45
CA HIS A 92 12.17 1.06 3.65
C HIS A 92 13.70 1.05 3.76
N GLY A 93 14.41 0.42 2.81
CA GLY A 93 15.88 0.33 2.82
C GLY A 93 16.39 -0.84 3.68
N GLN A 94 17.67 -1.19 3.55
CA GLN A 94 18.24 -2.30 4.34
C GLN A 94 18.32 -1.98 5.84
N GLY A 95 18.54 -0.70 6.17
CA GLY A 95 18.62 -0.20 7.55
C GLY A 95 17.30 0.35 8.09
N GLY A 96 16.21 0.33 7.31
CA GLY A 96 14.95 0.95 7.72
C GLY A 96 14.91 2.47 7.66
N ASP A 97 15.84 3.11 6.96
CA ASP A 97 15.97 4.57 6.84
C ASP A 97 14.99 5.23 5.85
N GLY A 98 14.09 4.44 5.24
CA GLY A 98 13.16 4.92 4.22
C GLY A 98 13.79 5.08 2.83
N ARG A 99 15.04 4.67 2.64
CA ARG A 99 15.81 4.86 1.39
C ARG A 99 15.92 3.57 0.56
N GLY A 100 14.85 2.76 0.56
CA GLY A 100 14.75 1.62 -0.33
C GLY A 100 14.65 2.05 -1.79
N THR A 101 15.14 1.21 -2.71
CA THR A 101 15.17 1.50 -4.15
C THR A 101 13.78 1.75 -4.73
N VAL A 102 12.79 0.96 -4.34
CA VAL A 102 11.38 1.16 -4.72
C VAL A 102 10.77 2.35 -3.97
N GLY A 103 11.21 2.57 -2.73
CA GLY A 103 10.78 3.70 -1.91
C GLY A 103 11.07 5.07 -2.54
N GLN A 104 12.12 5.17 -3.36
CA GLN A 104 12.48 6.42 -4.05
C GLN A 104 11.43 6.89 -5.08
N SER A 105 10.50 6.03 -5.48
CA SER A 105 9.41 6.39 -6.39
C SER A 105 8.21 7.07 -5.71
N PHE A 106 8.23 7.20 -4.37
CA PHE A 106 7.11 7.76 -3.61
C PHE A 106 7.39 9.17 -3.09
N ALA A 107 6.35 10.02 -3.11
CA ALA A 107 6.34 11.33 -2.47
C ALA A 107 5.18 11.42 -1.47
N PRO A 108 5.43 11.61 -0.15
CA PRO A 108 6.74 11.66 0.50
C PRO A 108 7.39 10.27 0.53
N LEU A 109 8.69 10.25 0.80
CA LEU A 109 9.44 9.00 0.97
C LEU A 109 8.84 8.12 2.07
N PRO A 110 9.03 6.79 1.99
CA PRO A 110 8.67 5.88 3.07
C PRO A 110 9.28 6.33 4.41
N THR A 111 8.52 6.10 5.49
CA THR A 111 8.93 6.51 6.83
C THR A 111 10.22 5.82 7.27
N ASP A 112 11.12 6.58 7.91
CA ASP A 112 12.27 6.02 8.63
C ASP A 112 11.75 5.24 9.84
N LEU A 113 11.90 3.92 9.80
CA LEU A 113 11.46 2.98 10.83
C LEU A 113 12.28 3.09 12.12
N ARG A 114 13.46 3.71 12.05
CA ARG A 114 14.33 3.99 13.20
C ARG A 114 13.94 5.26 13.94
N SER A 115 13.10 6.09 13.32
CA SER A 115 12.70 7.38 13.90
C SER A 115 11.98 7.20 15.24
N GLY A 116 12.16 8.16 16.16
CA GLY A 116 11.44 8.16 17.43
C GLY A 116 9.92 8.14 17.28
N TYR A 117 9.38 8.62 16.16
CA TYR A 117 7.95 8.51 15.86
C TYR A 117 7.48 7.06 15.70
N VAL A 118 8.26 6.22 15.01
CA VAL A 118 7.94 4.79 14.84
C VAL A 118 8.28 4.02 16.11
N GLN A 119 9.45 4.32 16.70
CA GLN A 119 9.94 3.61 17.88
C GLN A 119 9.09 3.83 19.15
N LYS A 120 8.31 4.94 19.23
CA LYS A 120 7.36 5.22 20.32
C LYS A 120 5.96 4.64 20.12
N GLN A 121 5.64 4.12 18.93
CA GLN A 121 4.33 3.50 18.71
C GLN A 121 4.23 2.17 19.48
N PRO A 122 3.06 1.75 19.94
CA PRO A 122 2.87 0.41 20.46
C PRO A 122 3.09 -0.68 19.39
N ASP A 123 3.50 -1.87 19.80
CA ASP A 123 3.78 -2.99 18.88
C ASP A 123 2.57 -3.39 18.05
N GLY A 124 1.41 -3.54 18.68
CA GLY A 124 0.16 -3.86 17.98
C GLY A 124 -0.28 -2.78 16.98
N GLN A 125 0.10 -1.51 17.20
CA GLN A 125 -0.14 -0.45 16.22
C GLN A 125 0.75 -0.62 14.98
N ILE A 126 2.02 -1.02 15.14
CA ILE A 126 2.89 -1.32 13.99
C ILE A 126 2.37 -2.57 13.26
N PHE A 127 2.02 -3.62 14.00
CA PHE A 127 1.44 -4.85 13.44
C PHE A 127 0.19 -4.57 12.59
N GLU A 128 -0.72 -3.73 13.10
CA GLU A 128 -1.92 -3.35 12.37
C GLU A 128 -1.59 -2.56 11.11
N ARG A 129 -0.70 -1.57 11.17
CA ARG A 129 -0.32 -0.76 10.00
C ARG A 129 0.36 -1.60 8.92
N VAL A 130 1.14 -2.61 9.29
CA VAL A 130 1.71 -3.56 8.33
C VAL A 130 0.60 -4.40 7.69
N GLY A 131 -0.38 -4.87 8.48
CA GLY A 131 -1.48 -5.68 7.97
C GLY A 131 -2.48 -4.91 7.10
N LYS A 132 -3.07 -3.84 7.65
CA LYS A 132 -4.15 -3.05 7.03
C LYS A 132 -3.66 -1.91 6.15
N GLY A 133 -2.38 -1.61 6.18
CA GLY A 133 -1.83 -0.43 5.52
C GLY A 133 -2.04 0.85 6.35
N TYR A 134 -1.36 1.91 5.96
CA TYR A 134 -1.46 3.22 6.60
C TYR A 134 -1.05 4.33 5.64
N LYS A 135 -1.97 5.23 5.31
CA LYS A 135 -1.75 6.27 4.29
C LYS A 135 -1.32 5.66 2.96
N ARG A 136 -0.07 5.88 2.54
CA ARG A 136 0.51 5.32 1.31
C ARG A 136 1.14 3.94 1.50
N HIS A 137 1.25 3.46 2.74
CA HIS A 137 1.74 2.10 3.01
C HIS A 137 0.65 1.10 2.64
N PRO A 138 0.92 0.12 1.74
CA PRO A 138 -0.08 -0.83 1.29
C PRO A 138 -0.49 -1.81 2.40
N PRO A 139 -1.69 -2.41 2.33
CA PRO A 139 -2.08 -3.51 3.19
C PRO A 139 -1.29 -4.78 2.81
N LEU A 140 -0.65 -5.42 3.78
CA LEU A 140 0.12 -6.65 3.58
C LEU A 140 -0.43 -7.87 4.32
N ALA A 141 -1.64 -7.79 4.91
CA ALA A 141 -2.20 -8.89 5.69
C ALA A 141 -2.35 -10.21 4.92
N TYR A 142 -2.56 -10.16 3.61
CA TYR A 142 -2.66 -11.33 2.73
C TYR A 142 -1.32 -11.78 2.15
N THR A 143 -0.28 -10.96 2.27
CA THR A 143 1.06 -11.22 1.73
C THR A 143 2.01 -11.71 2.81
N VAL A 144 1.87 -11.20 4.04
CA VAL A 144 2.75 -11.48 5.17
C VAL A 144 1.96 -12.17 6.26
N SER A 145 2.39 -13.38 6.61
CA SER A 145 1.76 -14.19 7.67
C SER A 145 1.70 -13.43 9.00
N ILE A 146 0.73 -13.75 9.87
CA ILE A 146 0.65 -13.11 11.20
C ILE A 146 1.94 -13.28 11.99
N LYS A 147 2.54 -14.47 11.94
CA LYS A 147 3.81 -14.78 12.61
C LYS A 147 4.95 -13.90 12.09
N ASP A 148 5.09 -13.77 10.76
CA ASP A 148 6.14 -12.95 10.17
C ASP A 148 5.94 -11.47 10.45
N ARG A 149 4.68 -10.98 10.46
CA ARG A 149 4.37 -9.60 10.83
C ARG A 149 4.83 -9.30 12.26
N TRP A 150 4.56 -10.18 13.22
CA TRP A 150 5.06 -10.02 14.59
C TRP A 150 6.57 -10.08 14.68
N ALA A 151 7.22 -11.00 13.96
CA ALA A 151 8.68 -11.06 13.93
C ALA A 151 9.31 -9.80 13.31
N VAL A 152 8.70 -9.25 12.26
CA VAL A 152 9.10 -7.96 11.65
C VAL A 152 8.98 -6.82 12.65
N VAL A 153 7.92 -6.76 13.46
CA VAL A 153 7.80 -5.77 14.54
C VAL A 153 8.99 -5.86 15.51
N SER A 154 9.34 -7.07 15.97
CA SER A 154 10.54 -7.27 16.82
C SER A 154 11.82 -6.81 16.13
N TYR A 155 11.96 -7.07 14.83
CA TYR A 155 13.14 -6.64 14.07
C TYR A 155 13.19 -5.12 13.92
N ILE A 156 12.06 -4.44 13.65
CA ILE A 156 11.97 -2.97 13.61
C ILE A 156 12.40 -2.36 14.94
N ARG A 157 12.01 -2.96 16.08
CA ARG A 157 12.45 -2.52 17.42
C ARG A 157 13.95 -2.63 17.65
N SER A 158 14.60 -3.58 16.99
CA SER A 158 16.06 -3.75 17.10
C SER A 158 16.85 -2.71 16.31
N MET A 159 16.22 -1.99 15.38
CA MET A 159 16.88 -0.99 14.56
C MET A 159 17.16 0.28 15.39
N LYS A 160 18.36 0.83 15.22
CA LYS A 160 18.78 2.07 15.88
C LYS A 160 19.01 3.15 14.83
N ASN A 161 18.56 4.37 15.13
CA ASN A 161 19.03 5.53 14.39
C ASN A 161 20.46 5.82 14.87
N PRO A 162 21.48 5.84 14.00
CA PRO A 162 22.74 6.49 14.36
C PRO A 162 22.40 7.97 14.53
N GLU A 163 22.52 8.49 15.75
CA GLU A 163 22.40 9.93 15.99
C GLU A 163 23.39 10.72 15.12
#